data_AF-A0A925EAL1-F1
#
_entry.id   AF-A0A925EAL1-F1
#
_cell.length_a   1.000
_cell.length_b   1.000
_cell.length_c   1.000
_cell.angle_alpha   90.00
_cell.angle_beta   90.00
_cell.angle_gamma   90.00
#
_symmetry.space_group_name_H-M   'P 1'
#
loop_
_entity.id
_entity.type
_entity.pdbx_description
1 polymer ?
#
loop_
_entity_poly.entity_id
_entity_poly.type
_entity_poly.pdbx_seq_one_letter_code
_entity_poly.pdbx_strand_id
1 'polypeptide(L)'
;GKDLTWEEGKAAARLTAINQLAVLKAELGSLDKVKRIVKVLGMVNCESDFKDHPKVINGFSDLMVEIFGEKGKHARSAVGMCSLPLNMAVEIELIVEVEW
;
A
#
# COMPACT_ATOMS: atom_id res chain seq x y z
N GLY A 1 12.67 11.33 2.43
CA GLY A 1 12.14 11.55 1.07
C GLY A 1 13.08 12.27 0.12
N LYS A 2 14.40 12.16 0.27
CA LYS A 2 15.40 12.78 -0.64
C LYS A 2 16.26 11.76 -1.38
N ASP A 3 16.43 10.60 -0.76
CA ASP A 3 17.47 9.64 -1.11
C ASP A 3 16.99 8.56 -2.10
N LEU A 4 15.69 8.58 -2.44
CA LEU A 4 15.04 7.59 -3.29
C LEU A 4 14.33 8.24 -4.47
N THR A 5 14.42 7.56 -5.61
CA THR A 5 13.59 7.81 -6.79
C THR A 5 12.13 7.40 -6.56
N TRP A 6 11.21 7.89 -7.38
CA TRP A 6 9.81 7.49 -7.27
C TRP A 6 9.60 6.01 -7.65
N GLU A 7 10.46 5.45 -8.50
CA GLU A 7 10.50 4.03 -8.86
C GLU A 7 10.89 3.16 -7.65
N GLU A 8 11.92 3.55 -6.90
CA GLU A 8 12.28 2.87 -5.65
C GLU A 8 11.18 2.99 -4.60
N GLY A 9 10.53 4.16 -4.52
CA GLY A 9 9.33 4.33 -3.71
C GLY A 9 8.20 3.38 -4.12
N LYS A 10 7.98 3.20 -5.44
CA LYS A 10 7.00 2.24 -5.96
C LYS A 10 7.36 0.80 -5.56
N ALA A 11 8.64 0.43 -5.62
CA ALA A 11 9.11 -0.87 -5.15
C ALA A 11 8.88 -1.04 -3.63
N ALA A 12 9.14 0.00 -2.84
CA ALA A 12 8.86 0.00 -1.39
C ALA A 12 7.36 -0.18 -1.11
N ALA A 13 6.47 0.51 -1.84
CA ALA A 13 5.03 0.32 -1.71
C ALA A 13 4.58 -1.12 -2.05
N ARG A 14 5.18 -1.75 -3.06
CA ARG A 14 4.93 -3.17 -3.38
C ARG A 14 5.40 -4.09 -2.25
N LEU A 15 6.55 -3.82 -1.63
CA LEU A 15 7.02 -4.57 -0.47
C LEU A 15 6.07 -4.41 0.73
N THR A 16 5.57 -3.20 0.98
CA THR A 16 4.53 -2.95 1.99
C THR A 16 3.26 -3.77 1.73
N ALA A 17 2.84 -3.91 0.47
CA ALA A 17 1.73 -4.80 0.12
C ALA A 17 2.01 -6.27 0.45
N ILE A 18 3.20 -6.78 0.17
CA ILE A 18 3.61 -8.15 0.52
C ILE A 18 3.55 -8.36 2.03
N ASN A 19 4.06 -7.41 2.81
CA ASN A 19 3.98 -7.47 4.27
C ASN A 19 2.53 -7.49 4.76
N GLN A 20 1.66 -6.66 4.17
CA GLN A 20 0.24 -6.61 4.54
C GLN A 20 -0.49 -7.93 4.21
N LEU A 21 -0.17 -8.55 3.08
CA LEU A 21 -0.70 -9.86 2.70
C LEU A 21 -0.25 -10.95 3.67
N ALA A 22 0.99 -10.90 4.16
CA ALA A 22 1.48 -11.83 5.18
C ALA A 22 0.69 -11.68 6.49
N VAL A 23 0.44 -10.44 6.94
CA VAL A 23 -0.39 -10.16 8.13
C VAL A 23 -1.82 -10.66 7.93
N LEU A 24 -2.46 -10.35 6.80
CA LEU A 24 -3.81 -10.82 6.49
C LEU A 24 -3.88 -12.35 6.47
N LYS A 25 -2.90 -13.02 5.87
CA LYS A 25 -2.86 -14.49 5.84
C LYS A 25 -2.70 -15.08 7.25
N ALA A 26 -1.87 -14.47 8.09
CA ALA A 26 -1.68 -14.91 9.47
C ALA A 26 -2.98 -14.79 10.29
N GLU A 27 -3.72 -13.70 10.09
CA GLU A 27 -4.98 -13.44 10.80
C GLU A 27 -6.15 -14.30 10.29
N LEU A 28 -6.28 -14.45 8.96
CA LEU A 28 -7.42 -15.11 8.34
C LEU A 28 -7.21 -16.62 8.13
N GLY A 29 -5.97 -17.09 8.18
CA GLY A 29 -5.53 -18.43 7.80
C GLY A 29 -5.46 -18.66 6.29
N SER A 30 -6.38 -18.09 5.51
CA SER A 30 -6.34 -18.04 4.05
C SER A 30 -6.71 -16.66 3.54
N LEU A 31 -6.03 -16.22 2.48
CA LEU A 31 -6.37 -14.99 1.74
C LEU A 31 -7.68 -15.13 0.95
N ASP A 32 -8.20 -16.35 0.75
CA ASP A 32 -9.49 -16.57 0.08
C ASP A 32 -10.67 -15.97 0.86
N LYS A 33 -10.49 -15.75 2.17
CA LYS A 33 -11.48 -15.09 3.03
C LYS A 33 -11.57 -13.58 2.80
N VAL A 34 -10.73 -12.99 1.94
CA VAL A 34 -10.86 -11.59 1.56
C VAL A 34 -12.02 -11.43 0.57
N LYS A 35 -13.07 -10.69 0.98
CA LYS A 35 -14.17 -10.29 0.08
C LYS A 35 -13.75 -9.12 -0.77
N ARG A 36 -13.16 -8.09 -0.16
CA ARG A 36 -12.80 -6.85 -0.83
C ARG A 36 -11.74 -6.06 -0.08
N ILE A 37 -10.79 -5.50 -0.83
CA ILE A 37 -9.96 -4.40 -0.35
C ILE A 37 -10.81 -3.13 -0.43
N VAL A 38 -11.24 -2.58 0.71
CA VAL A 38 -12.23 -1.50 0.74
C VAL A 38 -11.56 -0.14 0.52
N LYS A 39 -10.52 0.14 1.32
CA LYS A 39 -9.83 1.44 1.31
C LYS A 39 -8.34 1.26 1.60
N VAL A 40 -7.54 2.02 0.88
CA VAL A 40 -6.09 2.16 1.08
C VAL A 40 -5.76 3.63 1.37
N LEU A 41 -5.04 3.88 2.46
CA LEU A 41 -4.37 5.16 2.71
C LEU A 41 -2.88 4.96 2.57
N GLY A 42 -2.31 5.51 1.51
CA GLY A 42 -0.88 5.50 1.26
C GLY A 42 -0.22 6.80 1.68
N MET A 43 0.83 6.67 2.48
CA MET A 43 1.61 7.76 3.03
C MET A 43 3.04 7.64 2.52
N VAL A 44 3.54 8.67 1.85
CA VAL A 44 4.87 8.67 1.22
C VAL A 44 5.75 9.69 1.94
N ASN A 45 6.90 9.26 2.46
CA ASN A 45 7.90 10.14 3.04
C ASN A 45 8.61 10.89 1.90
N CYS A 46 8.31 12.18 1.74
CA CYS A 46 8.76 12.98 0.62
C CYS A 46 9.01 14.45 1.02
N GLU A 47 9.76 15.16 0.18
CA GLU A 47 9.85 16.61 0.30
C GLU A 47 8.52 17.29 -0.10
N SER A 48 8.35 18.54 0.32
CA SER A 48 7.10 19.30 0.16
C SER A 48 6.70 19.57 -1.30
N ASP A 49 7.64 19.48 -2.23
CA ASP A 49 7.44 19.75 -3.66
C ASP A 49 7.20 18.48 -4.50
N PHE A 50 7.33 17.29 -3.90
CA PHE A 50 7.03 16.03 -4.55
C PHE A 50 5.53 15.91 -4.83
N LYS A 51 5.16 15.45 -6.03
CA LYS A 51 3.74 15.39 -6.49
C LYS A 51 3.32 14.01 -6.99
N ASP A 52 4.27 13.07 -7.07
CA ASP A 52 4.09 11.77 -7.68
C ASP A 52 3.69 10.67 -6.67
N HIS A 53 3.14 11.06 -5.51
CA HIS A 53 2.61 10.11 -4.51
C HIS A 53 1.70 9.03 -5.11
N PRO A 54 0.77 9.34 -6.05
CA PRO A 54 -0.04 8.30 -6.66
C PRO A 54 0.77 7.27 -7.45
N LYS A 55 1.88 7.65 -8.10
CA LYS A 55 2.76 6.73 -8.84
C LYS A 55 3.48 5.76 -7.90
N VAL A 56 3.92 6.25 -6.74
CA VAL A 56 4.53 5.43 -5.68
C VAL A 56 3.51 4.42 -5.16
N ILE A 57 2.32 4.86 -4.74
CA ILE A 57 1.31 3.98 -4.15
C ILE A 57 0.73 2.99 -5.16
N ASN A 58 0.86 3.21 -6.47
CA ASN A 58 0.53 2.19 -7.47
C ASN A 58 1.31 0.89 -7.26
N GLY A 59 2.51 0.91 -6.68
CA GLY A 59 3.24 -0.33 -6.35
C GLY A 59 2.45 -1.27 -5.43
N PHE A 60 1.71 -0.69 -4.47
CA PHE A 60 0.79 -1.43 -3.60
C PHE A 60 -0.49 -1.81 -4.34
N SER A 61 -1.12 -0.83 -5.01
CA SER A 61 -2.43 -1.04 -5.64
C SER A 61 -2.37 -2.06 -6.77
N ASP A 62 -1.33 -2.02 -7.60
CA ASP A 62 -1.11 -2.94 -8.71
C ASP A 62 -1.00 -4.39 -8.18
N LEU A 63 -0.28 -4.61 -7.07
CA LEU A 63 -0.17 -5.95 -6.46
C LEU A 63 -1.49 -6.46 -5.90
N MET A 64 -2.26 -5.60 -5.23
CA MET A 64 -3.56 -6.01 -4.68
C MET A 64 -4.53 -6.43 -5.79
N VAL A 65 -4.53 -5.72 -6.92
CA VAL A 65 -5.33 -6.10 -8.10
C VAL A 65 -4.77 -7.35 -8.79
N GLU A 66 -3.45 -7.52 -8.88
CA GLU A 66 -2.79 -8.71 -9.42
C GLU A 66 -3.21 -9.98 -8.67
N ILE A 67 -3.31 -9.92 -7.33
CA ILE A 67 -3.65 -11.07 -6.49
C ILE A 67 -5.16 -11.30 -6.39
N PHE A 68 -5.94 -10.25 -6.15
CA PHE A 68 -7.36 -10.37 -5.82
C PHE A 68 -8.30 -10.06 -7.00
N GLY A 69 -7.78 -9.66 -8.16
CA GLY A 69 -8.57 -9.25 -9.31
C GLY A 69 -9.50 -8.09 -8.99
N GLU A 70 -10.78 -8.21 -9.34
CA GLU A 70 -11.81 -7.20 -9.05
C GLU A 70 -11.96 -6.90 -7.55
N LYS A 71 -11.75 -7.89 -6.68
CA LYS A 71 -11.80 -7.71 -5.21
C LYS A 71 -10.63 -6.84 -4.71
N GLY A 72 -9.56 -6.76 -5.49
CA GLY A 72 -8.37 -5.95 -5.21
C GLY A 72 -8.53 -4.47 -5.56
N LYS A 73 -9.55 -4.07 -6.33
CA LYS A 73 -9.83 -2.67 -6.64
C LYS A 73 -10.46 -1.95 -5.43
N HIS A 74 -9.92 -0.80 -5.07
CA HIS A 74 -10.22 -0.11 -3.82
C HIS A 74 -10.30 1.41 -3.98
N ALA A 75 -11.03 2.06 -3.07
CA ALA A 75 -10.90 3.50 -2.87
C ALA A 75 -9.52 3.82 -2.28
N ARG A 76 -8.95 4.99 -2.62
CA ARG A 76 -7.59 5.32 -2.23
C ARG A 76 -7.35 6.80 -1.95
N SER A 77 -6.55 7.06 -0.92
CA SER A 77 -5.83 8.32 -0.72
C SER A 77 -4.32 8.09 -0.81
N ALA A 78 -3.59 8.99 -1.47
CA ALA A 78 -2.14 8.96 -1.54
C ALA A 78 -1.62 10.36 -1.20
N VAL A 79 -0.90 10.48 -0.08
CA VAL A 79 -0.51 11.77 0.50
C VAL A 79 0.97 11.77 0.88
N GLY A 80 1.57 12.96 0.87
CA GLY A 80 2.93 13.19 1.34
C GLY A 80 3.00 13.38 2.84
N MET A 81 4.05 12.86 3.45
CA MET A 81 4.39 13.02 4.86
C MET A 81 5.80 13.60 4.99
N CYS A 82 5.98 14.51 5.94
CA CYS A 82 7.30 15.10 6.23
C CYS A 82 8.25 14.10 6.91
N SER A 83 7.71 13.08 7.58
CA SER A 83 8.45 11.95 8.10
C SER A 83 7.52 10.74 8.31
N LEU A 84 8.11 9.56 8.37
CA LEU A 84 7.45 8.32 8.76
C LEU A 84 8.31 7.60 9.83
N PRO A 85 7.73 6.70 10.64
CA PRO A 85 8.46 5.92 11.62
C PRO A 85 9.67 5.21 11.00
N LEU A 86 10.77 5.14 11.76
CA LEU A 86 12.02 4.50 11.31
C LEU A 86 12.57 5.05 9.98
N ASN A 87 12.14 6.25 9.58
CA ASN A 87 12.47 6.86 8.29
C ASN A 87 12.11 5.98 7.08
N MET A 88 11.03 5.20 7.17
CA MET A 88 10.58 4.37 6.05
C MET A 88 10.10 5.23 4.87
N ALA A 89 10.21 4.69 3.66
CA ALA A 89 9.82 5.39 2.44
C ALA A 89 8.30 5.50 2.28
N VAL A 90 7.58 4.43 2.64
CA VAL A 90 6.14 4.29 2.41
C VAL A 90 5.50 3.55 3.58
N GLU A 91 4.42 4.11 4.11
CA GLU A 91 3.54 3.48 5.10
C GLU A 91 2.12 3.40 4.51
N ILE A 92 1.42 2.29 4.75
CA ILE A 92 0.10 2.06 4.17
C ILE A 92 -0.84 1.47 5.20
N GLU A 93 -2.02 2.08 5.33
CA GLU A 93 -3.15 1.57 6.11
C GLU A 93 -4.20 0.98 5.17
N LEU A 94 -4.79 -0.14 5.59
CA LEU A 94 -5.72 -0.94 4.79
C LEU A 94 -7.00 -1.27 5.57
N ILE A 95 -8.16 -1.08 4.95
CA ILE A 95 -9.45 -1.62 5.43
C ILE A 95 -9.87 -2.75 4.51
N VAL A 96 -10.16 -3.93 5.08
CA VAL A 96 -10.52 -5.14 4.35
C VAL A 96 -11.87 -5.67 4.81
N GLU A 97 -12.72 -6.02 3.86
CA GLU A 97 -13.94 -6.80 4.10
C GLU A 97 -13.61 -8.29 4.01
N VAL A 98 -14.05 -9.09 4.99
CA VAL A 98 -13.71 -10.52 5.10
C VAL A 98 -14.94 -11.43 5.23
N GLU A 99 -14.77 -12.70 4.88
CA GLU A 99 -15.74 -13.78 5.17
C GLU A 99 -15.43 -14.41 6.52
N TRP A 100 -16.48 -14.67 7.29
CA TRP A 100 -16.42 -15.34 8.60
C TRP A 100 -17.00 -16.74 8.50
#